data_AF-A0A7X5Q8R3-F1
#
_entry.id   AF-A0A7X5Q8R3-F1
#
_cell.length_a   1.000
_cell.length_b   1.000
_cell.length_c   1.000
_cell.angle_alpha   90.00
_cell.angle_beta   90.00
_cell.angle_gamma   90.00
#
_symmetry.space_group_name_H-M   'P 1'
#
loop_
_entity.id
_entity.type
_entity.pdbx_description
1 polymer ?
#
loop_
_entity_poly.entity_id
_entity_poly.type
_entity_poly.pdbx_seq_one_letter_code
_entity_poly.pdbx_strand_id
1 'polypeptide(L)'
;MFEQSDVEKTIENNEKKIKELAIKVETLDREAAELLEELNVTPEQLTAFIENKKNFTDQNWEELQDHRKTLDQKLKTELENIRNPRKTEKTYSEMKIDKQWIPVK
;
A
#
# COMPACT_ATOMS: atom_id res chain seq x y z
N MET A 1 15.15 -0.73 -26.43
CA MET A 1 13.83 -0.77 -27.06
C MET A 1 13.09 -1.92 -26.38
N PHE A 2 12.06 -1.66 -25.56
CA PHE A 2 11.32 -2.75 -24.93
C PHE A 2 10.46 -3.40 -26.02
N GLU A 3 10.59 -4.70 -26.21
CA GLU A 3 9.79 -5.44 -27.20
C GLU A 3 8.35 -5.50 -26.73
N GLN A 4 7.39 -5.33 -27.65
CA GLN A 4 5.95 -5.30 -27.37
C GLN A 4 5.48 -6.55 -26.60
N SER A 5 6.14 -7.69 -26.85
CA SER A 5 6.00 -8.97 -26.13
C SER A 5 6.28 -8.88 -24.61
N ASP A 6 7.28 -8.09 -24.20
CA ASP A 6 7.68 -8.00 -22.78
C ASP A 6 6.68 -7.16 -21.98
N VAL A 7 6.07 -6.18 -22.63
CA VAL A 7 5.02 -5.34 -22.03
C VAL A 7 3.75 -6.16 -21.82
N GLU A 8 3.34 -6.95 -22.81
CA GLU A 8 2.17 -7.83 -22.72
C GLU A 8 2.31 -8.88 -21.60
N LYS A 9 3.47 -9.54 -21.50
CA LYS A 9 3.77 -10.45 -20.38
C LYS A 9 3.72 -9.77 -19.02
N THR A 10 4.19 -8.53 -18.94
CA THR A 10 4.16 -7.75 -17.69
C THR A 10 2.73 -7.38 -17.30
N ILE A 11 1.88 -7.02 -18.27
CA ILE A 11 0.46 -6.74 -18.03
C ILE A 11 -0.24 -8.00 -17.51
N GLU A 12 -0.06 -9.14 -18.18
CA GLU A 12 -0.69 -10.41 -17.76
C GLU A 12 -0.25 -10.82 -16.34
N ASN A 13 1.03 -10.66 -16.01
CA ASN A 13 1.55 -10.93 -14.67
C ASN A 13 0.98 -9.98 -13.62
N ASN A 14 0.80 -8.70 -13.96
CA ASN A 14 0.18 -7.73 -13.07
C ASN A 14 -1.31 -8.06 -12.84
N GLU A 15 -2.05 -8.44 -13.88
CA GLU A 15 -3.44 -8.85 -13.76
C GLU A 15 -3.61 -10.08 -12.86
N LYS A 16 -2.72 -11.08 -12.98
CA LYS A 16 -2.71 -12.24 -12.08
C LYS A 16 -2.47 -11.82 -10.63
N LYS A 17 -1.46 -10.99 -10.38
CA LYS A 17 -1.18 -10.46 -9.03
C LYS A 17 -2.33 -9.65 -8.46
N ILE A 18 -3.00 -8.83 -9.28
CA ILE A 18 -4.17 -8.06 -8.86
C ILE A 18 -5.29 -9.01 -8.43
N LYS A 19 -5.56 -10.06 -9.20
CA LYS A 19 -6.57 -11.07 -8.83
C LYS A 19 -6.21 -11.81 -7.54
N GLU A 20 -4.96 -12.23 -7.39
CA GLU A 20 -4.48 -12.87 -6.17
C GLU A 20 -4.62 -11.96 -4.94
N LEU A 21 -4.27 -10.69 -5.08
CA LEU A 21 -4.42 -9.69 -4.02
C LEU A 21 -5.89 -9.44 -3.69
N ALA A 22 -6.77 -9.37 -4.68
CA ALA A 22 -8.21 -9.21 -4.46
C ALA A 22 -8.80 -10.37 -3.65
N ILE A 23 -8.44 -11.62 -4.00
CA ILE A 23 -8.87 -12.81 -3.24
C ILE A 23 -8.35 -12.78 -1.80
N LYS A 24 -7.08 -12.37 -1.61
CA LYS A 24 -6.50 -12.23 -0.26
C LYS A 24 -7.22 -11.18 0.57
N VAL A 25 -7.55 -10.04 -0.01
CA VAL A 25 -8.32 -8.99 0.67
C VAL A 25 -9.69 -9.53 1.09
N GLU A 26 -10.42 -10.18 0.18
CA GLU A 26 -11.73 -10.76 0.49
C GLU A 26 -11.65 -11.82 1.59
N THR A 27 -10.59 -12.64 1.58
CA THR A 27 -10.35 -13.64 2.63
C THR A 27 -10.10 -12.99 3.98
N LEU A 28 -9.26 -11.96 4.03
CA LEU A 28 -8.97 -11.21 5.26
C LEU A 28 -10.20 -10.47 5.79
N ASP A 29 -11.02 -9.89 4.91
CA ASP A 29 -12.27 -9.22 5.29
C ASP A 29 -13.25 -10.22 5.92
N ARG A 30 -13.32 -11.43 5.37
CA ARG A 30 -14.13 -12.51 5.93
C ARG A 30 -13.61 -12.97 7.29
N GLU A 31 -12.31 -13.22 7.42
CA GLU A 31 -11.69 -13.60 8.70
C GLU A 31 -11.90 -12.52 9.78
N ALA A 32 -11.79 -11.25 9.40
CA ALA A 32 -12.07 -10.14 10.30
C ALA A 32 -13.54 -10.10 10.75
N ALA A 33 -14.48 -10.34 9.83
CA ALA A 33 -15.90 -10.40 10.15
C ALA A 33 -16.24 -11.59 11.08
N GLU A 34 -15.70 -12.78 10.79
CA GLU A 34 -15.86 -13.97 11.62
C GLU A 34 -15.31 -13.73 13.04
N LEU A 35 -14.15 -13.11 13.17
CA LEU A 35 -13.57 -12.75 14.49
C LEU A 35 -14.45 -11.76 15.27
N LEU A 36 -15.01 -10.75 14.58
CA LEU A 36 -15.91 -9.79 15.21
C LEU A 36 -17.21 -10.45 15.68
N GLU A 37 -17.72 -11.41 14.92
CA GLU A 37 -18.89 -12.21 15.29
C GLU A 37 -18.58 -13.11 16.51
N GLU A 38 -17.43 -13.79 16.53
CA GLU A 38 -16.98 -14.60 17.67
C GLU A 38 -16.84 -13.76 18.96
N LEU A 39 -16.33 -12.54 18.83
CA LEU A 39 -16.21 -11.60 19.94
C LEU A 39 -17.54 -10.93 20.32
N ASN A 40 -18.57 -11.10 19.50
CA ASN A 40 -19.89 -10.45 19.64
C ASN A 40 -19.78 -8.92 19.76
N VAL A 41 -18.90 -8.32 18.96
CA VAL A 41 -18.61 -6.88 18.96
C VAL A 41 -18.76 -6.34 17.54
N THR A 42 -19.43 -5.19 17.39
CA THR A 42 -19.53 -4.54 16.08
C THR A 42 -18.27 -3.72 15.77
N PRO A 43 -17.94 -3.48 14.48
CA PRO A 43 -16.83 -2.61 14.10
C PRO A 43 -16.86 -1.23 14.76
N GLU A 44 -18.05 -0.65 14.90
CA GLU A 44 -18.26 0.68 15.51
C GLU A 44 -17.97 0.64 17.01
N GLN A 45 -18.39 -0.42 17.70
CA GLN A 45 -18.10 -0.63 19.11
C GLN A 45 -16.61 -0.81 19.37
N LEU A 46 -15.93 -1.58 18.50
CA LEU A 46 -14.48 -1.76 18.57
C LEU A 46 -13.75 -0.43 18.33
N THR A 47 -14.21 0.35 17.35
CA THR A 47 -13.64 1.68 17.06
C THR A 47 -13.79 2.61 18.26
N ALA A 48 -15.00 2.70 18.83
CA ALA A 48 -15.26 3.49 20.03
C ALA A 48 -14.43 3.04 21.25
N PHE A 49 -14.17 1.73 21.37
CA PHE A 49 -13.32 1.18 22.42
C PHE A 49 -11.86 1.61 22.25
N ILE A 50 -11.33 1.53 21.02
CA ILE A 50 -9.94 1.89 20.68
C ILE A 50 -9.71 3.40 20.78
N GLU A 51 -10.72 4.25 20.54
CA GLU A 51 -10.56 5.71 20.65
C GLU A 51 -10.50 6.22 22.10
N ASN A 52 -10.97 5.43 23.05
CA ASN A 52 -11.02 5.83 24.45
C ASN A 52 -9.76 5.39 25.22
N LYS A 53 -8.83 6.34 25.42
CA LYS A 53 -7.60 6.13 26.21
C LYS A 53 -7.85 5.50 27.59
N LYS A 54 -9.00 5.74 28.23
CA LYS A 54 -9.32 5.21 29.57
C LYS A 54 -9.44 3.68 29.62
N ASN A 55 -9.61 3.03 28.46
CA ASN A 55 -9.71 1.58 28.35
C ASN A 55 -8.34 0.88 28.40
N PHE A 56 -7.24 1.64 28.36
CA PHE A 56 -5.89 1.13 28.25
C PHE A 56 -5.01 1.68 29.38
N THR A 57 -3.94 0.96 29.72
CA THR A 57 -2.84 1.50 30.52
C THR A 57 -2.08 2.53 29.68
N ASP A 58 -1.37 3.46 30.33
CA ASP A 58 -0.59 4.48 29.60
C ASP A 58 0.45 3.84 28.66
N GLN A 59 1.08 2.74 29.08
CA GLN A 59 2.03 2.00 28.25
C GLN A 59 1.35 1.38 27.02
N ASN A 60 0.24 0.64 27.22
CA ASN A 60 -0.45 -0.01 26.10
C ASN A 60 -1.01 1.03 25.12
N TRP A 61 -1.42 2.19 25.63
CA TRP A 61 -1.88 3.29 24.80
C TRP A 61 -0.76 3.86 23.92
N GLU A 62 0.42 4.08 24.51
CA GLU A 62 1.58 4.59 23.79
C GLU A 62 2.03 3.62 22.69
N GLU A 63 2.11 2.33 23.00
CA GLU A 63 2.40 1.27 22.01
C GLU A 63 1.37 1.26 20.87
N LEU A 64 0.08 1.37 21.19
CA LEU A 64 -1.00 1.38 20.19
C LEU A 64 -0.91 2.59 19.26
N GLN A 65 -0.58 3.77 19.80
CA GLN A 65 -0.36 4.98 18.99
C GLN A 65 0.87 4.85 18.09
N ASP A 66 1.95 4.25 18.58
CA ASP A 66 3.17 4.05 17.79
C ASP A 66 2.94 3.06 16.64
N HIS A 67 2.21 1.97 16.90
CA HIS A 67 1.78 1.02 15.87
C HIS A 67 0.90 1.69 14.81
N ARG A 68 -0.07 2.50 15.22
CA ARG A 68 -0.92 3.25 14.29
C ARG A 68 -0.10 4.17 13.40
N LYS A 69 0.81 4.95 13.99
CA LYS A 69 1.70 5.85 13.25
C LYS A 69 2.61 5.11 12.27
N THR A 70 3.13 3.96 12.68
CA THR A 70 3.98 3.11 11.83
C THR A 70 3.19 2.56 10.63
N LEU A 71 1.96 2.12 10.84
CA LEU A 71 1.08 1.65 9.76
C LEU A 71 0.72 2.77 8.79
N ASP A 72 0.37 3.96 9.30
CA ASP A 72 0.07 5.13 8.45
C ASP A 72 1.29 5.54 7.61
N GLN A 73 2.50 5.48 8.17
CA GLN A 73 3.73 5.74 7.43
C GLN A 73 4.01 4.69 6.36
N LYS A 74 3.82 3.40 6.67
CA LYS A 74 3.95 2.32 5.68
C LYS A 74 2.95 2.50 4.55
N LEU A 75 1.68 2.75 4.87
CA LEU A 75 0.63 3.00 3.89
C LEU A 75 0.97 4.18 2.98
N LYS A 76 1.41 5.30 3.56
CA LYS A 76 1.84 6.47 2.80
C LYS A 76 3.01 6.16 1.87
N THR A 77 4.00 5.42 2.37
CA THR A 77 5.19 5.03 1.60
C THR A 77 4.81 4.12 0.42
N GLU A 78 3.95 3.13 0.66
CA GLU A 78 3.43 2.25 -0.40
C GLU A 78 2.61 3.04 -1.43
N LEU A 79 1.74 3.95 -1.00
CA LEU A 79 0.98 4.82 -1.90
C LEU A 79 1.87 5.73 -2.74
N GLU A 80 2.98 6.22 -2.19
CA GLU A 80 3.98 7.03 -2.90
C GLU A 80 4.83 6.17 -3.86
N ASN A 81 5.10 4.91 -3.51
CA ASN A 81 5.85 3.95 -4.31
C ASN A 81 5.03 3.37 -5.48
N ILE A 82 3.70 3.48 -5.46
CA ILE A 82 2.87 3.16 -6.63
C ILE A 82 3.30 4.09 -7.76
N ARG A 83 3.98 3.49 -8.76
CA ARG A 83 4.52 4.17 -9.94
C ARG A 83 3.41 4.99 -10.59
N ASN A 84 3.46 6.31 -10.43
CA ASN A 84 2.54 7.21 -11.09
C ASN A 84 3.14 7.59 -12.47
N PRO A 85 2.66 7.00 -13.58
CA PRO A 85 3.24 7.23 -14.90
C PRO A 85 3.23 8.71 -15.30
N ARG A 86 2.26 9.49 -14.82
CA ARG A 86 2.18 10.94 -15.08
C ARG A 86 3.27 11.74 -14.35
N LYS A 87 3.62 11.35 -13.12
CA LYS A 87 4.75 11.97 -12.40
C LYS A 87 6.06 11.62 -13.09
N THR A 88 6.22 10.37 -13.50
CA THR A 88 7.41 9.90 -14.23
C THR A 88 7.60 10.65 -15.55
N GLU A 89 6.55 10.77 -16.37
CA GLU A 89 6.58 11.53 -17.64
C GLU A 89 6.93 13.01 -17.44
N LYS A 90 6.40 13.62 -16.36
CA LYS A 90 6.76 15.00 -15.97
C LYS A 90 8.24 15.11 -15.56
N THR A 91 8.75 14.20 -14.74
CA THR A 91 10.18 14.18 -14.36
C THR A 91 11.09 13.95 -15.57
N TYR A 92 10.70 13.06 -16.50
CA TYR A 92 11.48 12.82 -17.73
C TYR A 92 11.45 14.03 -18.68
N SER A 93 10.33 14.74 -18.79
CA SER A 93 10.24 15.96 -19.60
C SER A 93 10.98 17.15 -18.98
N GLU A 94 11.09 17.20 -17.66
CA GLU A 94 11.85 18.20 -16.91
C GLU A 94 13.37 17.89 -16.86
N MET A 95 13.76 16.63 -17.01
CA MET A 95 15.16 16.24 -17.19
C MET A 95 15.65 16.68 -18.57
N LYS A 96 16.21 17.90 -18.65
CA LYS A 96 17.07 18.33 -19.77
C LYS A 96 18.35 17.49 -19.76
N ILE A 97 18.28 16.31 -20.36
CA ILE A 97 19.46 15.48 -20.63
C ILE A 97 20.17 16.13 -21.82
N ASP A 98 21.16 16.98 -21.55
CA ASP A 98 22.11 17.38 -22.58
C ASP A 98 22.81 16.12 -23.09
N LYS A 99 22.68 15.86 -24.39
CA LYS A 99 23.32 14.73 -25.08
C LYS A 99 24.83 14.95 -25.07
N GLN A 100 25.51 14.51 -24.02
CA GLN A 100 26.95 14.36 -24.04
C GLN A 100 27.29 13.16 -24.93
N TRP A 101 27.64 13.44 -26.19
CA TRP A 101 28.21 12.43 -27.07
C TRP A 101 29.61 12.10 -26.56
N ILE A 102 29.86 10.83 -26.23
CA ILE A 102 31.21 10.33 -25.98
C ILE A 102 31.80 9.98 -27.36
N PRO A 103 32.79 10.72 -27.88
CA PRO A 103 33.47 10.33 -29.10
C PRO A 103 34.32 9.09 -28.82
N VAL A 104 33.98 7.97 -29.47
CA VAL A 104 34.80 6.77 -29.48
C VAL A 104 35.98 7.02 -30.43
N LYS A 105 37.22 6.89 -29.91
CA LYS A 105 38.45 6.91 -30.72
C LYS A 105 38.77 5.54 -31.28
#